data_AF-A0A3N5STS0-F1
#
_entry.id   AF-A0A3N5STS0-F1
#
_cell.length_a   1.000
_cell.length_b   1.000
_cell.length_c   1.000
_cell.angle_alpha   90.00
_cell.angle_beta   90.00
_cell.angle_gamma   90.00
#
_symmetry.space_group_name_H-M   'P 1'
#
loop_
_entity.id
_entity.type
_entity.pdbx_description
1 polymer ?
#
loop_
_entity_poly.entity_id
_entity_poly.type
_entity_poly.pdbx_seq_one_letter_code
_entity_poly.pdbx_strand_id
1 'polypeptide(L)'
;KLAPGSILIAVAALRFLYKVSLKREWPFDEFIPAPKKPQKLPVVLSPEEVLHFLACVRSTKHRAILTACYGAGLRISEAVRLKPNDIDSQRMVIRVDQGKGQKDGYVMLSAKLLDILCACPLG
;
A
#
# COMPACT_ATOMS: atom_id res chain seq x y z
N LYS A 1 -8.57 -26.91 -5.30
CA LYS A 1 -9.65 -25.95 -5.61
C LYS A 1 -9.07 -24.54 -5.57
N LEU A 2 -9.33 -23.68 -6.57
CA LEU A 2 -8.82 -22.31 -6.62
C LEU A 2 -9.53 -21.41 -5.60
N ALA A 3 -8.83 -20.41 -5.06
CA ALA A 3 -9.42 -19.43 -4.16
C ALA A 3 -10.38 -18.48 -4.90
N PRO A 4 -11.47 -17.99 -4.26
CA PRO A 4 -12.43 -17.08 -4.90
C PRO A 4 -11.81 -15.82 -5.52
N GLY A 5 -10.73 -15.30 -4.91
CA GLY A 5 -10.00 -14.15 -5.46
C GLY A 5 -9.27 -14.47 -6.76
N SER A 6 -8.69 -15.67 -6.88
CA SER A 6 -8.04 -16.11 -8.12
C SER A 6 -9.06 -16.31 -9.25
N ILE A 7 -10.24 -16.83 -8.91
CA ILE A 7 -11.36 -16.97 -9.86
C ILE A 7 -11.80 -15.59 -10.35
N LEU A 8 -11.98 -14.62 -9.45
CA LEU A 8 -12.36 -13.25 -9.83
C LEU A 8 -11.36 -12.61 -10.81
N ILE A 9 -10.06 -12.80 -10.60
CA ILE A 9 -9.01 -12.30 -11.51
C ILE A 9 -9.13 -12.98 -12.88
N ALA A 10 -9.31 -14.30 -12.92
CA ALA A 10 -9.49 -15.03 -14.17
C ALA A 10 -10.75 -14.58 -14.94
N VAL A 11 -11.87 -14.39 -14.24
CA VAL A 11 -13.12 -13.86 -14.83
C VAL A 11 -12.89 -12.44 -15.38
N ALA A 12 -12.21 -11.57 -14.63
CA ALA A 12 -11.89 -10.22 -15.10
C ALA A 12 -11.00 -10.24 -16.36
N ALA A 13 -10.01 -11.14 -16.41
CA ALA A 13 -9.14 -11.30 -17.58
C ALA A 13 -9.91 -11.79 -18.81
N LEU A 14 -10.81 -12.77 -18.64
CA LEU A 14 -11.68 -13.25 -19.72
C LEU A 14 -12.62 -12.16 -20.23
N ARG A 15 -13.23 -11.38 -19.32
CA ARG A 15 -14.08 -10.23 -19.69
C ARG A 15 -13.30 -9.21 -20.51
N PHE A 16 -12.07 -8.90 -20.09
CA PHE A 16 -11.20 -7.98 -20.83
C PHE A 16 -10.85 -8.51 -22.22
N LEU A 17 -10.41 -9.76 -22.33
CA LEU A 17 -10.02 -10.38 -23.59
C LEU A 17 -11.16 -10.34 -24.62
N TYR A 18 -12.36 -10.77 -24.24
CA TYR A 18 -13.48 -10.84 -25.20
C TYR A 18 -14.08 -9.49 -25.51
N LYS A 19 -14.29 -8.64 -24.49
CA LYS A 19 -14.94 -7.33 -24.68
C LYS A 19 -14.01 -6.31 -25.34
N VAL A 20 -12.75 -6.25 -24.90
CA VAL A 20 -11.79 -5.21 -25.33
C VAL A 20 -10.93 -5.70 -26.48
N SER A 21 -10.28 -6.86 -26.35
CA SER A 21 -9.34 -7.33 -27.37
C SER A 21 -10.04 -7.93 -28.59
N LEU A 22 -11.05 -8.77 -28.38
CA LEU A 22 -11.78 -9.47 -29.47
C LEU A 22 -13.02 -8.74 -29.95
N LYS A 23 -13.45 -7.67 -29.26
CA LYS A 23 -14.66 -6.87 -29.56
C LYS A 23 -15.92 -7.73 -29.77
N ARG A 24 -16.07 -8.80 -28.99
CA ARG A 24 -17.24 -9.68 -29.01
C ARG A 24 -18.13 -9.36 -27.83
N GLU A 25 -19.41 -9.11 -28.10
CA GLU A 25 -20.42 -9.08 -27.06
C GLU A 25 -20.70 -10.52 -26.62
N TRP A 26 -20.34 -10.83 -25.38
CA TRP A 26 -20.68 -12.09 -24.72
C TRP A 26 -21.41 -11.73 -23.42
N PRO A 27 -22.57 -12.34 -23.13
CA PRO A 27 -23.30 -12.13 -21.87
C PRO A 27 -22.56 -12.75 -20.67
N PHE A 28 -21.45 -12.14 -20.25
CA PHE A 28 -20.57 -12.65 -19.20
C PHE A 28 -21.27 -12.84 -17.85
N ASP A 29 -22.23 -11.97 -17.51
CA ASP A 29 -22.90 -12.01 -16.22
C ASP A 29 -23.87 -13.20 -16.09
N GLU A 30 -24.31 -13.77 -17.22
CA GLU A 30 -25.16 -14.97 -17.25
C GLU A 30 -24.36 -16.26 -17.13
N PHE A 31 -23.21 -16.35 -17.81
CA PHE A 31 -22.43 -17.58 -17.89
C PHE A 31 -21.32 -17.69 -16.83
N ILE A 32 -20.77 -16.56 -16.37
CA ILE A 32 -19.63 -16.53 -15.46
C ILE A 32 -19.82 -15.42 -14.41
N PRO A 33 -20.75 -15.61 -13.45
CA PRO A 33 -20.98 -14.62 -12.40
C PRO A 33 -19.73 -14.46 -11.52
N ALA A 34 -19.40 -13.21 -11.20
CA ALA A 34 -18.28 -12.91 -10.32
C ALA A 34 -18.54 -13.48 -8.91
N PRO A 35 -17.61 -14.26 -8.33
CA PRO A 35 -17.81 -14.81 -7.00
C PRO A 35 -17.87 -13.68 -5.96
N LYS A 36 -18.86 -13.70 -5.08
CA LYS A 36 -18.93 -12.79 -3.93
C LYS A 36 -17.73 -13.05 -3.03
N LYS A 37 -16.88 -12.05 -2.84
CA LYS A 37 -15.72 -12.16 -1.95
C LYS A 37 -16.20 -11.95 -0.50
N PRO A 38 -16.06 -12.94 0.40
CA PRO A 38 -16.30 -12.71 1.81
C PRO A 38 -15.28 -11.67 2.31
N GLN A 39 -15.77 -10.52 2.79
CA GLN A 39 -14.92 -9.55 3.48
C GLN A 39 -14.67 -10.06 4.89
N LYS A 40 -13.43 -10.48 5.15
CA LYS A 40 -12.97 -10.68 6.51
C LYS A 40 -12.69 -9.30 7.10
N LEU A 41 -13.10 -9.08 8.35
CA LEU A 41 -12.72 -7.89 9.09
C LEU A 41 -11.19 -7.83 9.17
N PRO A 42 -10.58 -6.67 8.90
CA PRO A 42 -9.14 -6.52 9.06
C PRO A 42 -8.80 -6.71 10.54
N VAL A 43 -7.79 -7.54 10.83
CA VAL A 43 -7.20 -7.61 12.16
C VAL A 43 -6.35 -6.35 12.31
N VAL A 44 -6.76 -5.46 13.21
CA VAL A 44 -6.05 -4.21 13.52
C VAL A 44 -5.22 -4.44 14.78
N LEU A 45 -3.92 -4.15 14.70
CA LEU A 45 -3.02 -4.23 15.84
C LEU A 45 -3.26 -3.08 16.80
N SER A 46 -3.12 -3.33 18.11
CA SER A 46 -3.12 -2.25 19.11
C SER A 46 -1.84 -1.41 18.99
N PRO A 47 -1.85 -0.15 19.48
CA PRO A 47 -0.64 0.68 19.49
C PRO A 47 0.56 0.00 20.19
N GLU A 48 0.31 -0.75 21.26
CA GLU A 48 1.32 -1.48 22.02
C GLU A 48 1.92 -2.63 21.20
N GLU A 49 1.07 -3.39 20.50
CA GLU A 49 1.51 -4.46 19.60
C GLU A 49 2.36 -3.93 18.46
N VAL A 50 1.99 -2.77 17.88
CA VAL A 50 2.78 -2.13 16.83
C VAL A 50 4.14 -1.68 17.35
N LEU A 51 4.19 -1.09 18.54
CA LEU A 51 5.47 -0.67 19.15
C LEU A 51 6.37 -1.88 19.42
N HIS A 52 5.81 -2.97 19.96
CA HIS A 52 6.56 -4.20 20.19
C HIS A 52 7.08 -4.80 18.86
N PHE A 53 6.21 -4.87 17.86
CA PHE A 53 6.56 -5.33 16.52
C PHE A 53 7.71 -4.51 15.91
N LEU A 54 7.63 -3.18 15.93
CA LEU A 54 8.66 -2.28 15.40
C LEU A 54 9.98 -2.38 16.19
N ALA A 55 9.91 -2.63 17.51
CA ALA A 55 11.09 -2.82 18.35
C ALA A 55 11.86 -4.11 18.00
N CYS A 56 11.17 -5.16 17.54
CA CYS A 56 11.79 -6.41 17.12
C CYS A 56 12.50 -6.33 15.75
N VAL A 57 12.29 -5.25 14.98
CA VAL A 57 12.91 -5.08 13.65
C VAL A 57 14.37 -4.65 13.80
N ARG A 58 15.29 -5.59 13.54
CA ARG A 58 16.74 -5.38 13.68
C ARG A 58 17.33 -4.43 12.62
N SER A 59 16.83 -4.48 11.39
CA SER A 59 17.30 -3.60 10.31
C SER A 59 16.74 -2.20 10.51
N THR A 60 17.62 -1.21 10.69
CA THR A 60 17.26 0.21 10.82
C THR A 60 16.46 0.69 9.60
N LYS A 61 16.84 0.25 8.39
CA LYS A 61 16.13 0.56 7.14
C LYS A 61 14.71 0.02 7.12
N HIS A 62 14.52 -1.26 7.48
CA HIS A 62 13.17 -1.84 7.52
C HIS A 62 12.33 -1.21 8.63
N ARG A 63 12.93 -0.90 9.78
CA ARG A 63 12.24 -0.23 10.88
C ARG A 63 11.79 1.17 10.48
N ALA A 64 12.62 1.92 9.74
CA ALA A 64 12.27 3.23 9.22
C ALA A 64 11.10 3.15 8.23
N ILE A 65 11.14 2.22 7.28
CA ILE A 65 10.07 1.99 6.30
C ILE A 65 8.74 1.63 6.99
N LEU A 66 8.76 0.66 7.91
CA LEU A 66 7.56 0.22 8.62
C LEU A 66 7.00 1.31 9.53
N THR A 67 7.87 2.07 10.21
CA THR A 67 7.46 3.24 11.00
C THR A 67 6.84 4.32 10.11
N ALA A 68 7.38 4.57 8.91
CA ALA A 68 6.80 5.54 7.98
C ALA A 68 5.42 5.09 7.47
N CYS A 69 5.25 3.78 7.20
CA CYS A 69 3.94 3.22 6.86
C CYS A 69 2.92 3.40 7.98
N TYR A 70 3.31 3.15 9.23
CA TYR A 70 2.41 3.28 10.37
C TYR A 70 2.15 4.74 10.75
N GLY A 71 3.21 5.54 10.94
CA GLY A 71 3.14 6.89 11.50
C GLY A 71 2.72 7.97 10.51
N ALA A 72 2.99 7.79 9.22
CA ALA A 72 2.60 8.75 8.17
C ALA A 72 1.57 8.16 7.19
N GLY A 73 1.13 6.91 7.40
CA GLY A 73 0.14 6.26 6.53
C GLY A 73 0.66 5.95 5.12
N LEU A 74 1.98 5.94 4.91
CA LEU A 74 2.57 5.65 3.61
C LEU A 74 2.30 4.21 3.20
N ARG A 75 2.00 3.99 1.92
CA ARG A 75 2.04 2.63 1.37
C ARG A 75 3.47 2.13 1.35
N ILE A 76 3.65 0.82 1.45
CA ILE A 76 4.99 0.19 1.37
C ILE A 76 5.75 0.66 0.14
N SER A 77 5.09 0.74 -1.02
CA SER A 77 5.72 1.21 -2.27
C SER A 77 6.15 2.68 -2.23
N GLU A 78 5.46 3.52 -1.47
CA GLU A 78 5.80 4.94 -1.28
C GLU A 78 6.96 5.06 -0.30
N ALA A 79 6.89 4.36 0.85
CA ALA A 79 7.92 4.37 1.88
C ALA A 79 9.28 3.84 1.40
N VAL A 80 9.32 2.80 0.56
CA VAL A 80 10.58 2.27 0.02
C VAL A 80 11.23 3.17 -1.04
N ARG A 81 10.47 4.09 -1.64
CA ARG A 81 10.97 5.05 -2.65
C ARG A 81 11.22 6.44 -2.08
N LEU A 82 10.99 6.63 -0.78
CA LEU A 82 11.13 7.91 -0.11
C LEU A 82 12.58 8.40 -0.21
N LYS A 83 12.76 9.64 -0.69
CA LYS A 83 14.08 10.28 -0.77
C LYS A 83 14.24 11.33 0.33
N PRO A 84 15.47 11.66 0.74
CA PRO A 84 15.71 12.76 1.67
C PRO A 84 15.08 14.09 1.24
N ASN A 85 15.07 14.39 -0.07
CA ASN A 85 14.45 15.60 -0.63
C ASN A 85 12.93 15.64 -0.52
N ASP A 86 12.27 14.51 -0.25
CA ASP A 86 10.83 14.47 -0.06
C ASP A 86 10.43 14.85 1.38
N ILE A 87 11.40 14.96 2.30
CA ILE A 87 11.18 15.27 3.71
C ILE A 87 11.36 16.78 3.90
N ASP A 88 10.27 17.49 4.18
CA ASP A 88 10.29 18.89 4.58
C ASP A 88 10.20 18.97 6.11
N SER A 89 11.36 19.04 6.76
CA SER A 89 11.47 19.14 8.22
C SER A 89 11.06 20.52 8.77
N GLN A 90 11.01 21.57 7.94
CA GLN A 90 10.54 22.88 8.39
C GLN A 90 9.02 22.91 8.51
N ARG A 91 8.34 22.31 7.53
CA ARG A 91 6.88 22.23 7.49
C ARG A 91 6.33 20.97 8.17
N MET A 92 7.19 20.05 8.59
CA MET A 92 6.83 18.75 9.16
C MET A 92 5.88 17.97 8.26
N VAL A 93 6.25 17.85 6.98
CA VAL A 93 5.51 17.07 5.98
C VAL A 93 6.45 16.21 5.13
N ILE A 94 5.89 15.11 4.61
CA ILE A 94 6.54 14.27 3.61
C ILE A 94 5.78 14.43 2.29
N ARG A 95 6.51 14.74 1.22
CA ARG A 95 5.99 14.76 -0.15
C ARG A 95 5.89 13.34 -0.68
N VAL A 96 4.73 12.99 -1.23
CA VAL A 96 4.47 11.67 -1.82
C VAL A 96 4.21 11.84 -3.31
N ASP A 97 5.22 11.53 -4.12
CA ASP A 97 5.10 11.51 -5.58
C ASP A 97 4.31 10.26 -6.02
N GLN A 98 3.33 10.44 -6.92
CA GLN A 98 2.49 9.37 -7.48
C GLN A 98 1.58 8.60 -6.49
N GLY A 99 0.79 9.33 -5.71
CA GLY A 99 -0.34 8.74 -4.96
C GLY A 99 -1.41 8.11 -5.87
N LYS A 100 -2.53 7.67 -5.26
CA LYS A 100 -3.67 7.10 -6.02
C LYS A 100 -4.18 8.12 -7.05
N GLY A 101 -4.15 7.76 -8.33
CA GLY A 101 -4.56 8.66 -9.43
C GLY A 101 -3.48 9.60 -9.95
N GLN A 102 -2.20 9.32 -9.68
CA GLN A 102 -1.06 10.16 -10.10
C GLN A 102 -1.14 11.60 -9.62
N LYS A 103 -1.63 11.81 -8.40
CA LYS A 103 -1.60 13.11 -7.75
C LYS A 103 -0.53 13.10 -6.68
N ASP A 104 0.29 14.14 -6.70
CA ASP A 104 1.24 14.41 -5.65
C ASP A 104 0.48 14.91 -4.43
N GLY A 105 0.92 14.45 -3.26
CA GLY A 105 0.29 14.78 -1.99
C GLY A 105 1.32 15.03 -0.90
N TYR A 106 0.84 15.57 0.22
CA TYR A 106 1.64 15.70 1.44
C TYR A 106 1.01 14.87 2.54
N VAL A 107 1.84 14.18 3.30
CA VAL A 107 1.44 13.51 4.54
C VAL A 107 2.16 14.14 5.73
N MET A 108 1.56 14.08 6.91
CA MET A 108 2.17 14.66 8.11
C MET A 108 3.40 13.86 8.54
N LEU A 109 4.46 14.57 8.91
CA LEU A 109 5.65 14.02 9.52
C LEU A 109 5.59 14.25 11.03
N SER A 110 5.68 13.18 11.82
CA SER A 110 5.86 13.33 13.28
C SER A 110 7.34 13.52 13.63
N ALA A 111 7.63 14.23 14.72
CA ALA A 111 9.00 14.41 15.20
C ALA A 111 9.74 13.07 15.42
N LYS A 112 9.06 12.09 16.01
CA LYS A 112 9.61 10.73 16.20
C LYS A 112 9.97 10.06 14.87
N LEU A 113 9.14 10.25 13.84
CA LEU A 113 9.42 9.69 12.53
C LEU A 113 10.62 10.39 11.87
N LEU A 114 10.74 11.71 12.02
CA LEU A 114 11.89 12.47 11.55
C LEU A 114 13.19 11.95 12.19
N ASP A 115 13.21 11.74 13.51
CA ASP A 115 14.38 11.20 14.21
C ASP A 115 14.81 9.83 13.67
N ILE A 116 13.82 8.96 13.42
CA ILE A 116 14.06 7.61 12.88
C ILE A 116 14.58 7.67 11.43
N LEU A 117 14.04 8.57 10.61
CA LEU A 117 14.47 8.76 9.22
C LEU A 117 15.88 9.37 9.16
N CYS A 118 16.22 10.31 10.05
CA CYS A 118 17.56 10.89 10.17
C CYS A 118 18.60 9.87 10.65
N ALA A 119 18.22 8.97 11.56
CA ALA A 119 19.11 7.92 12.07
C ALA A 119 19.38 6.79 11.06
N CYS A 120 18.65 6.74 9.94
CA CYS A 120 18.83 5.73 8.90
C CYS A 120 19.39 6.38 7.62
N PRO A 121 20.58 6.01 7.13
CA PRO A 121 21.00 6.43 5.80
C PRO A 121 20.06 5.81 4.77
N LEU A 122 19.24 6.63 4.10
CA LEU A 122 18.33 6.23 3.02
C LEU A 122 19.10 5.98 1.69
N GLY A 123 20.31 5.42 1.79
CA GLY A 123 21.16 4.97 0.68
C GLY A 123 20.87 3.53 0.27
#